data_AF-A0A815SPB4-F1
#
_entry.id   AF-A0A815SPB4-F1
#
_cell.length_a   1.000
_cell.length_b   1.000
_cell.length_c   1.000
_cell.angle_alpha   90.00
_cell.angle_beta   90.00
_cell.angle_gamma   90.00
#
_symmetry.space_group_name_H-M   'P 1'
#
loop_
_entity.id
_entity.type
_entity.pdbx_description
1 polymer ?
#
loop_
_entity_poly.entity_id
_entity_poly.type
_entity_poly.pdbx_seq_one_letter_code
_entity_poly.pdbx_strand_id
1 'polypeptide(L)'
;MFPANFDPCRTKATWSTRSKWNYHLMIRFWTKIVFELPQLQQYDYMMRLDDDSQIMNKWLNVFDEMRRAHAVYFANDVVIEEERVLPGTLKLKPVTFEYQKMKNIKVKQAEMLRQAFTDDYVLSYANNFEVMRLDFFRRSDVRQWIEMIDQTHGIFKYRWGDAVIRYLTIALFAEEREVLHRSQYNLSYCHRKCGLPTSLKVKLKQYVQ
;
A
#
# COMPACT_ATOMS: atom_id res chain seq x y z
N MET A 1 -3.64 -20.89 -3.98
CA MET A 1 -3.52 -19.57 -4.65
C MET A 1 -4.67 -18.65 -4.25
N PHE A 2 -5.90 -19.15 -4.22
CA PHE A 2 -7.05 -18.48 -3.60
C PHE A 2 -7.10 -18.72 -2.08
N PRO A 3 -7.78 -17.86 -1.31
CA PRO A 3 -8.12 -18.11 0.10
C PRO A 3 -8.94 -19.39 0.27
N ALA A 4 -8.89 -19.98 1.47
CA ALA A 4 -9.80 -21.05 1.83
C ALA A 4 -11.26 -20.55 1.74
N ASN A 5 -12.18 -21.40 1.26
CA ASN A 5 -13.60 -21.06 1.07
C ASN A 5 -13.90 -20.00 -0.01
N PHE A 6 -12.93 -19.64 -0.85
CA PHE A 6 -13.18 -18.82 -2.02
C PHE A 6 -13.56 -19.70 -3.23
N ASP A 7 -14.73 -19.44 -3.82
CA ASP A 7 -15.17 -20.10 -5.05
C ASP A 7 -14.87 -19.20 -6.28
N PRO A 8 -13.81 -19.48 -7.07
CA PRO A 8 -13.45 -18.67 -8.23
C PRO A 8 -14.43 -18.80 -9.41
N CYS A 9 -15.24 -19.86 -9.44
CA CYS A 9 -16.23 -20.11 -10.48
C CYS A 9 -17.49 -19.29 -10.21
N ARG A 10 -17.97 -19.26 -8.97
CA ARG A 10 -19.21 -18.58 -8.58
C ARG A 10 -19.02 -17.11 -8.22
N THR A 11 -17.84 -16.70 -7.75
CA THR A 11 -17.62 -15.30 -7.35
C THR A 11 -17.61 -14.37 -8.57
N LYS A 12 -18.34 -13.26 -8.46
CA LYS A 12 -18.32 -12.16 -9.43
C LYS A 12 -17.41 -11.04 -8.91
N ALA A 13 -16.56 -10.51 -9.80
CA ALA A 13 -15.70 -9.37 -9.53
C ALA A 13 -16.32 -8.10 -10.15
N THR A 14 -16.20 -6.96 -9.49
CA THR A 14 -16.62 -5.66 -10.05
C THR A 14 -15.66 -5.14 -11.11
N TRP A 15 -14.48 -5.75 -11.22
CA TRP A 15 -13.43 -5.35 -12.15
C TRP A 15 -12.65 -6.58 -12.62
N SER A 16 -12.20 -6.58 -13.88
CA SER A 16 -11.24 -7.58 -14.39
C SER A 16 -10.48 -7.02 -15.60
N THR A 17 -9.27 -7.53 -15.85
CA THR A 17 -8.50 -7.22 -17.07
C THR A 17 -7.71 -8.43 -17.55
N ARG A 18 -7.69 -8.67 -18.86
CA ARG A 18 -7.07 -9.82 -19.57
C ARG A 18 -7.64 -11.18 -19.17
N SER A 19 -7.56 -11.53 -17.89
CA SER A 19 -8.11 -12.74 -17.27
C SER A 19 -8.91 -12.38 -16.03
N LYS A 20 -9.85 -13.23 -15.63
CA LYS A 20 -10.73 -12.97 -14.49
C LYS A 20 -9.96 -12.72 -13.18
N TRP A 21 -8.87 -13.44 -12.93
CA TRP A 21 -8.22 -13.45 -11.60
C TRP A 21 -6.76 -13.00 -11.56
N ASN A 22 -6.02 -12.90 -12.67
CA ASN A 22 -4.55 -12.67 -12.58
C ASN A 22 -4.18 -11.40 -11.81
N TYR A 23 -4.87 -10.29 -12.03
CA TYR A 23 -4.57 -9.04 -11.33
C TYR A 23 -4.94 -9.11 -9.83
N HIS A 24 -6.05 -9.80 -9.50
CA HIS A 24 -6.44 -10.02 -8.10
C HIS A 24 -5.45 -10.92 -7.36
N LEU A 25 -4.89 -11.91 -8.06
CA LEU A 25 -3.83 -12.77 -7.55
C LEU A 25 -2.53 -12.01 -7.33
N MET A 26 -2.18 -11.08 -8.23
CA MET A 26 -1.05 -10.15 -8.05
C MET A 26 -1.24 -9.28 -6.81
N ILE A 27 -2.42 -8.67 -6.63
CA ILE A 27 -2.76 -7.89 -5.43
C ILE A 27 -2.58 -8.73 -4.17
N ARG A 28 -3.15 -9.94 -4.14
CA ARG A 28 -3.04 -10.86 -3.01
C ARG A 28 -1.59 -11.25 -2.73
N PHE A 29 -0.79 -11.45 -3.78
CA PHE A 29 0.63 -11.74 -3.64
C PHE A 29 1.36 -10.63 -2.90
N TRP A 30 1.22 -9.37 -3.33
CA TRP A 30 1.90 -8.22 -2.74
C TRP A 30 1.35 -7.80 -1.37
N THR A 31 0.08 -8.12 -1.10
CA THR A 31 -0.55 -7.86 0.19
C THR A 31 -0.12 -8.88 1.24
N LYS A 32 0.01 -10.16 0.87
CA LYS A 32 0.15 -11.27 1.83
C LYS A 32 1.33 -12.19 1.52
N ILE A 33 1.28 -12.87 0.38
CA ILE A 33 2.12 -14.04 0.10
C ILE A 33 3.61 -13.68 0.08
N VAL A 34 3.96 -12.49 -0.44
CA VAL A 34 5.34 -12.04 -0.51
C VAL A 34 6.03 -12.08 0.86
N PHE A 35 5.35 -11.77 1.95
CA PHE A 35 5.94 -11.75 3.29
C PHE A 35 6.16 -13.15 3.89
N GLU A 36 5.57 -14.18 3.28
CA GLU A 36 5.60 -15.58 3.73
C GLU A 36 6.63 -16.42 2.95
N LEU A 37 7.25 -15.86 1.90
CA LEU A 37 8.22 -16.58 1.08
C LEU A 37 9.48 -16.95 1.89
N PRO A 38 9.88 -18.24 1.95
CA PRO A 38 11.09 -18.68 2.65
C PRO A 38 12.37 -17.99 2.13
N GLN A 39 12.41 -17.67 0.84
CA GLN A 39 13.54 -16.99 0.18
C GLN A 39 13.80 -15.60 0.74
N LEU A 40 12.79 -15.00 1.38
CA LEU A 40 12.89 -13.67 1.96
C LEU A 40 13.19 -13.69 3.46
N GLN A 41 13.38 -14.86 4.07
CA GLN A 41 13.66 -14.96 5.51
C GLN A 41 15.05 -14.40 5.87
N GLN A 42 15.99 -14.45 4.94
CA GLN A 42 17.36 -13.95 5.13
C GLN A 42 17.52 -12.44 4.92
N TYR A 43 16.46 -11.72 4.58
CA TYR A 43 16.52 -10.27 4.33
C TYR A 43 15.70 -9.50 5.36
N ASP A 44 16.22 -8.34 5.78
CA ASP A 44 15.51 -7.41 6.66
C ASP A 44 14.57 -6.49 5.87
N TYR A 45 14.97 -6.11 4.66
CA TYR A 45 14.27 -5.16 3.81
C TYR A 45 14.04 -5.71 2.40
N MET A 46 12.94 -5.29 1.79
CA MET A 46 12.64 -5.51 0.38
C MET A 46 12.36 -4.17 -0.30
N MET A 47 12.83 -4.00 -1.53
CA MET A 47 12.39 -2.93 -2.42
C MET A 47 11.56 -3.54 -3.53
N ARG A 48 10.32 -3.06 -3.69
CA ARG A 48 9.52 -3.29 -4.89
C ARG A 48 9.79 -2.18 -5.89
N LEU A 49 9.96 -2.57 -7.14
CA LEU A 49 10.13 -1.68 -8.28
C LEU A 49 9.44 -2.30 -9.48
N ASP A 50 8.43 -1.62 -10.03
CA ASP A 50 7.74 -2.09 -11.24
C ASP A 50 8.67 -1.94 -12.48
N ASP A 51 8.45 -2.74 -13.52
CA ASP A 51 9.35 -2.86 -14.69
C ASP A 51 9.39 -1.61 -15.59
N ASP A 52 8.35 -0.79 -15.54
CA ASP A 52 8.22 0.50 -16.20
C ASP A 52 8.55 1.69 -15.27
N SER A 53 9.28 1.43 -14.19
CA SER A 53 9.78 2.42 -13.24
C SER A 53 11.17 2.92 -13.60
N GLN A 54 11.43 4.21 -13.38
CA GLN A 54 12.71 4.86 -13.62
C GLN A 54 13.17 5.61 -12.38
N ILE A 55 14.29 5.16 -11.81
CA ILE A 55 15.06 5.90 -10.82
C ILE A 55 15.85 6.98 -11.57
N MET A 56 15.52 8.24 -11.32
CA MET A 56 16.14 9.36 -12.02
C MET A 56 17.35 9.85 -11.22
N ASN A 57 18.48 10.00 -11.91
CA ASN A 57 19.76 10.40 -11.31
C ASN A 57 20.26 9.40 -10.25
N LYS A 58 21.39 9.74 -9.62
CA LYS A 58 21.96 8.93 -8.54
C LYS A 58 21.19 9.18 -7.23
N TRP A 59 20.64 8.12 -6.67
CA TRP A 59 20.04 8.15 -5.33
C TRP A 59 21.08 7.81 -4.27
N LEU A 60 20.80 8.24 -3.05
CA LEU A 60 21.43 7.69 -1.86
C LEU A 60 21.03 6.21 -1.67
N ASN A 61 21.71 5.52 -0.75
CA ASN A 61 21.29 4.18 -0.36
C ASN A 61 20.08 4.24 0.57
N VAL A 62 18.88 4.02 0.01
CA VAL A 62 17.62 4.07 0.76
C VAL A 62 17.60 3.04 1.90
N PHE A 63 18.28 1.89 1.76
CA PHE A 63 18.36 0.91 2.83
C PHE A 63 19.18 1.41 4.04
N ASP A 64 20.20 2.23 3.82
CA ASP A 64 20.99 2.80 4.92
C ASP A 64 20.17 3.85 5.69
N GLU A 65 19.36 4.65 4.98
CA GLU A 65 18.43 5.60 5.60
C GLU A 65 17.35 4.87 6.40
N MET A 66 16.78 3.79 5.85
CA MET A 66 15.80 2.96 6.54
C MET A 66 16.38 2.37 7.84
N ARG A 67 17.62 1.88 7.82
CA ARG A 67 18.29 1.37 9.02
C ARG A 67 18.55 2.47 10.05
N ARG A 68 19.06 3.63 9.61
CA ARG A 68 19.40 4.76 10.51
C ARG A 68 18.17 5.30 11.22
N ALA A 69 17.05 5.40 10.53
CA ALA A 69 15.79 5.88 11.10
C ALA A 69 15.00 4.79 11.84
N HIS A 70 15.48 3.54 11.83
CA HIS A 70 14.69 2.36 12.23
C HIS A 70 13.32 2.28 11.53
N ALA A 71 13.25 2.78 10.30
CA ALA A 71 12.01 2.87 9.54
C ALA A 71 11.51 1.50 9.08
N VAL A 72 10.19 1.37 8.99
CA VAL A 72 9.49 0.17 8.53
C VAL A 72 8.99 0.31 7.10
N TYR A 73 8.82 1.54 6.61
CA TYR A 73 8.29 1.80 5.29
C TYR A 73 8.91 3.06 4.65
N PHE A 74 9.29 2.95 3.38
CA PHE A 74 9.69 4.06 2.53
C PHE A 74 8.60 4.27 1.47
N ALA A 75 7.80 5.30 1.68
CA ALA A 75 6.65 5.64 0.85
C ALA A 75 7.05 6.42 -0.40
N ASN A 76 6.41 6.09 -1.51
CA ASN A 76 6.30 6.97 -2.66
C ASN A 76 5.20 8.03 -2.45
N ASP A 77 4.77 8.68 -3.53
CA ASP A 77 3.71 9.69 -3.49
C ASP A 77 2.38 9.09 -3.01
N VAL A 78 1.62 9.90 -2.29
CA VAL A 78 0.22 9.62 -1.96
C VAL A 78 -0.62 9.85 -3.21
N VAL A 79 -1.49 8.92 -3.52
CA VAL A 79 -2.42 8.98 -4.65
C VAL A 79 -3.85 8.68 -4.18
N ILE A 80 -4.80 8.93 -5.07
CA ILE A 80 -6.23 8.77 -4.82
C ILE A 80 -6.73 7.59 -5.64
N GLU A 81 -7.47 6.69 -4.98
CA GLU A 81 -8.24 5.62 -5.61
C GLU A 81 -9.72 6.01 -5.58
N GLU A 82 -10.22 6.48 -6.73
CA GLU A 82 -11.58 6.99 -6.86
C GLU A 82 -12.61 5.83 -6.90
N GLU A 83 -13.65 5.90 -6.07
CA GLU A 83 -14.72 4.89 -6.02
C GLU A 83 -15.43 4.75 -7.38
N ARG A 84 -15.60 5.86 -8.11
CA ARG A 84 -16.22 5.83 -9.45
C ARG A 84 -15.40 5.03 -10.47
N VAL A 85 -14.08 4.96 -10.30
CA VAL A 85 -13.17 4.20 -11.17
C VAL A 85 -13.06 2.75 -10.71
N LEU A 86 -13.03 2.54 -9.38
CA LEU A 86 -12.91 1.23 -8.75
C LEU A 86 -14.05 0.97 -7.75
N PRO A 87 -15.26 0.64 -8.24
CA PRO A 87 -16.42 0.45 -7.38
C PRO A 87 -16.22 -0.68 -6.36
N GLY A 88 -16.47 -0.35 -5.10
CA GLY A 88 -16.32 -1.21 -3.94
C GLY A 88 -15.07 -0.92 -3.11
N THR A 89 -14.21 0.03 -3.48
CA THR A 89 -13.00 0.38 -2.72
C THR A 89 -13.36 0.98 -1.36
N LEU A 90 -14.38 1.86 -1.29
CA LEU A 90 -14.87 2.44 -0.05
C LEU A 90 -15.44 1.41 0.95
N LYS A 91 -15.75 0.19 0.50
CA LYS A 91 -16.14 -0.91 1.40
C LYS A 91 -15.01 -1.33 2.37
N LEU A 92 -13.76 -0.90 2.12
CA LEU A 92 -12.66 -1.03 3.08
C LEU A 92 -12.91 -0.21 4.35
N LYS A 93 -13.63 0.91 4.28
CA LYS A 93 -13.87 1.81 5.42
C LYS A 93 -14.54 1.09 6.60
N PRO A 94 -15.77 0.53 6.46
CA PRO A 94 -16.42 -0.17 7.56
C PRO A 94 -15.59 -1.37 8.05
N VAL A 95 -14.99 -2.14 7.13
CA VAL A 95 -14.15 -3.30 7.49
C VAL A 95 -12.94 -2.89 8.34
N THR A 96 -12.31 -1.76 8.03
CA THR A 96 -11.15 -1.24 8.76
C THR A 96 -11.53 -0.83 10.18
N PHE A 97 -12.61 -0.04 10.32
CA PHE A 97 -13.06 0.46 11.63
C PHE A 97 -13.68 -0.66 12.50
N GLU A 98 -14.38 -1.62 11.90
CA GLU A 98 -14.86 -2.82 12.60
C GLU A 98 -13.68 -3.65 13.14
N TYR A 99 -12.65 -3.87 12.33
CA TYR A 99 -11.46 -4.59 12.79
C TYR A 99 -10.71 -3.85 13.89
N GLN A 100 -10.53 -2.53 13.75
CA GLN A 100 -9.94 -1.68 14.78
C GLN A 100 -10.67 -1.84 16.12
N LYS A 101 -12.01 -1.78 16.09
CA LYS A 101 -12.85 -1.95 17.28
C LYS A 101 -12.77 -3.36 17.85
N MET A 102 -12.92 -4.38 17.00
CA MET A 102 -12.93 -5.80 17.39
C MET A 102 -11.62 -6.21 18.08
N LYS A 103 -10.48 -5.75 17.54
CA LYS A 103 -9.14 -6.08 18.06
C LYS A 103 -8.61 -5.06 19.06
N ASN A 104 -9.39 -4.04 19.39
CA ASN A 104 -8.99 -2.93 20.26
C ASN A 104 -7.63 -2.31 19.85
N ILE A 105 -7.46 -2.04 18.56
CA ILE A 105 -6.19 -1.55 18.01
C ILE A 105 -6.01 -0.09 18.40
N LYS A 106 -4.90 0.20 19.09
CA LYS A 106 -4.38 1.56 19.25
C LYS A 106 -3.73 1.99 17.93
N VAL A 107 -4.50 2.70 17.11
CA VAL A 107 -4.06 3.22 15.81
C VAL A 107 -2.83 4.11 16.00
N LYS A 108 -1.76 3.80 15.26
CA LYS A 108 -0.48 4.51 15.38
C LYS A 108 -0.48 5.87 14.70
N GLN A 109 -1.22 6.03 13.61
CA GLN A 109 -1.39 7.30 12.91
C GLN A 109 -2.89 7.58 12.70
N ALA A 110 -3.57 8.01 13.75
CA ALA A 110 -5.03 8.20 13.76
C ALA A 110 -5.49 9.24 12.72
N GLU A 111 -4.72 10.31 12.52
CA GLU A 111 -5.05 11.35 11.55
C GLU A 111 -4.93 10.84 10.11
N MET A 112 -3.85 10.11 9.80
CA MET A 112 -3.66 9.44 8.51
C MET A 112 -4.82 8.48 8.21
N LEU A 113 -5.25 7.68 9.19
CA LEU A 113 -6.39 6.77 9.02
C LEU A 113 -7.70 7.52 8.80
N ARG A 114 -7.93 8.63 9.51
CA ARG A 114 -9.13 9.47 9.36
C ARG A 114 -9.20 10.10 7.96
N GLN A 115 -8.06 10.58 7.46
CA GLN A 115 -7.93 11.18 6.12
C GLN A 115 -7.92 10.14 4.99
N ALA A 116 -7.63 8.86 5.30
CA ALA A 116 -7.56 7.80 4.31
C ALA A 116 -8.87 7.62 3.53
N PHE A 117 -10.02 7.95 4.13
CA PHE A 117 -11.34 7.72 3.53
C PHE A 117 -12.13 9.02 3.39
N THR A 118 -12.64 9.29 2.19
CA THR A 118 -13.67 10.31 1.94
C THR A 118 -14.97 9.65 1.48
N ASP A 119 -15.91 10.44 0.97
CA ASP A 119 -17.16 9.92 0.40
C ASP A 119 -16.98 9.41 -1.03
N ASP A 120 -15.91 9.83 -1.71
CA ASP A 120 -15.69 9.54 -3.15
C ASP A 120 -14.40 8.75 -3.41
N TYR A 121 -13.48 8.67 -2.45
CA TYR A 121 -12.18 8.04 -2.67
C TYR A 121 -11.49 7.52 -1.42
N VAL A 122 -10.46 6.71 -1.65
CA VAL A 122 -9.53 6.22 -0.63
C VAL A 122 -8.11 6.64 -0.99
N LEU A 123 -7.33 7.11 -0.01
CA LEU A 123 -5.90 7.40 -0.21
C LEU A 123 -5.08 6.11 -0.24
N SER A 124 -4.04 6.11 -1.06
CA SER A 124 -3.05 5.04 -1.13
C SER A 124 -1.65 5.58 -1.37
N TYR A 125 -0.63 4.72 -1.29
CA TYR A 125 0.70 5.05 -1.81
C TYR A 125 0.86 4.49 -3.21
N ALA A 126 1.55 5.23 -4.09
CA ALA A 126 1.99 4.73 -5.39
C ALA A 126 3.04 3.61 -5.24
N ASN A 127 2.57 2.38 -5.05
CA ASN A 127 3.38 1.19 -4.74
C ASN A 127 4.16 0.58 -5.91
N ASN A 128 4.20 1.25 -7.08
CA ASN A 128 5.15 0.92 -8.14
C ASN A 128 6.61 1.10 -7.68
N PHE A 129 6.82 1.86 -6.61
CA PHE A 129 8.05 1.88 -5.83
C PHE A 129 7.71 1.91 -4.33
N GLU A 130 8.27 0.99 -3.55
CA GLU A 130 8.19 0.98 -2.08
C GLU A 130 9.40 0.24 -1.50
N VAL A 131 9.89 0.66 -0.33
CA VAL A 131 10.85 -0.12 0.47
C VAL A 131 10.21 -0.48 1.81
N MET A 132 10.34 -1.73 2.20
CA MET A 132 9.60 -2.32 3.29
C MET A 132 10.51 -3.10 4.21
N ARG A 133 10.34 -2.95 5.52
CA ARG A 133 10.96 -3.82 6.51
C ARG A 133 10.11 -5.07 6.68
N LEU A 134 10.69 -6.23 6.42
CA LEU A 134 9.95 -7.49 6.28
C LEU A 134 9.41 -8.00 7.63
N ASP A 135 10.14 -7.79 8.73
CA ASP A 135 9.70 -8.20 10.08
C ASP A 135 8.43 -7.46 10.54
N PHE A 136 8.26 -6.18 10.16
CA PHE A 136 7.06 -5.40 10.45
C PHE A 136 5.81 -6.06 9.85
N PHE A 137 5.87 -6.45 8.57
CA PHE A 137 4.76 -7.14 7.91
C PHE A 137 4.58 -8.59 8.39
N ARG A 138 5.59 -9.17 9.03
CA ARG A 138 5.53 -10.49 9.67
C ARG A 138 5.05 -10.44 11.13
N ARG A 139 4.93 -9.24 11.73
CA ARG A 139 4.42 -9.05 13.10
C ARG A 139 2.99 -9.62 13.20
N SER A 140 2.69 -10.27 14.32
CA SER A 140 1.46 -11.08 14.46
C SER A 140 0.17 -10.26 14.34
N ASP A 141 0.16 -9.01 14.78
CA ASP A 141 -0.96 -8.07 14.66
C ASP A 141 -1.17 -7.59 13.21
N VAL A 142 -0.09 -7.28 12.50
CA VAL A 142 -0.10 -6.89 11.08
C VAL A 142 -0.56 -8.07 10.21
N ARG A 143 -0.04 -9.28 10.47
CA ARG A 143 -0.47 -10.50 9.76
C ARG A 143 -1.95 -10.80 9.99
N GLN A 144 -2.46 -10.64 11.20
CA GLN A 144 -3.89 -10.84 11.49
C GLN A 144 -4.78 -9.85 10.73
N TRP A 145 -4.34 -8.60 10.57
CA TRP A 145 -5.05 -7.62 9.76
C TRP A 145 -5.12 -8.03 8.29
N ILE A 146 -3.97 -8.39 7.72
CA ILE A 146 -3.86 -8.86 6.33
C ILE A 146 -4.69 -10.12 6.12
N GLU A 147 -4.66 -11.06 7.07
CA GLU A 147 -5.46 -12.29 7.02
C GLU A 147 -6.95 -11.98 7.04
N MET A 148 -7.41 -11.08 7.91
CA MET A 148 -8.80 -10.67 7.96
C MET A 148 -9.24 -10.07 6.63
N ILE A 149 -8.43 -9.17 6.05
CA ILE A 149 -8.70 -8.60 4.72
C ILE A 149 -8.80 -9.70 3.64
N ASP A 150 -7.86 -10.66 3.61
CA ASP A 150 -7.86 -11.78 2.66
C ASP A 150 -9.15 -12.61 2.77
N GLN A 151 -9.63 -12.86 4.00
CA GLN A 151 -10.84 -13.63 4.32
C GLN A 151 -12.15 -12.93 3.94
N THR A 152 -12.18 -11.59 3.83
CA THR A 152 -13.36 -10.88 3.30
C THR A 152 -13.64 -11.21 1.82
N HIS A 153 -12.61 -11.73 1.12
CA HIS A 153 -12.56 -11.88 -0.32
C HIS A 153 -12.69 -10.55 -1.09
N GLY A 154 -12.52 -9.40 -0.43
CA GLY A 154 -12.65 -8.07 -1.04
C GLY A 154 -11.62 -7.79 -2.13
N ILE A 155 -10.41 -8.35 -2.00
CA ILE A 155 -9.39 -8.35 -3.07
C ILE A 155 -9.98 -8.92 -4.37
N PHE A 156 -10.75 -10.00 -4.31
CA PHE A 156 -11.33 -10.66 -5.47
C PHE A 156 -12.67 -10.06 -5.91
N LYS A 157 -13.52 -9.68 -4.94
CA LYS A 157 -14.86 -9.12 -5.23
C LYS A 157 -14.81 -7.70 -5.76
N TYR A 158 -13.91 -6.87 -5.20
CA TYR A 158 -13.93 -5.42 -5.37
C TYR A 158 -12.59 -4.84 -5.85
N ARG A 159 -11.60 -5.70 -6.16
CA ARG A 159 -10.26 -5.28 -6.59
C ARG A 159 -9.58 -4.34 -5.58
N TRP A 160 -9.76 -4.58 -4.28
CA TRP A 160 -9.08 -3.83 -3.23
C TRP A 160 -7.58 -3.91 -3.43
N GLY A 161 -6.98 -2.81 -3.91
CA GLY A 161 -5.58 -2.75 -4.30
C GLY A 161 -4.66 -2.93 -3.10
N ASP A 162 -3.51 -3.55 -3.34
CA ASP A 162 -2.47 -3.74 -2.33
C ASP A 162 -1.89 -2.39 -1.89
N ALA A 163 -1.89 -1.36 -2.76
CA ALA A 163 -1.56 0.01 -2.43
C ALA A 163 -2.44 0.61 -1.30
N VAL A 164 -3.76 0.42 -1.40
CA VAL A 164 -4.72 0.91 -0.38
C VAL A 164 -4.55 0.13 0.90
N ILE A 165 -4.47 -1.21 0.80
CA ILE A 165 -4.29 -2.08 1.97
C ILE A 165 -2.97 -1.75 2.67
N ARG A 166 -1.89 -1.47 1.93
CA ARG A 166 -0.60 -1.00 2.46
C ARG A 166 -0.77 0.31 3.22
N TYR A 167 -1.40 1.32 2.62
CA TYR A 167 -1.62 2.63 3.24
C TYR A 167 -2.36 2.50 4.59
N LEU A 168 -3.44 1.70 4.62
CA LEU A 168 -4.19 1.41 5.84
C LEU A 168 -3.36 0.64 6.87
N THR A 169 -2.55 -0.33 6.42
CA THR A 169 -1.66 -1.10 7.31
C THR A 169 -0.64 -0.18 7.99
N ILE A 170 -0.04 0.75 7.24
CA ILE A 170 0.89 1.74 7.79
C ILE A 170 0.17 2.65 8.80
N ALA A 171 -1.00 3.18 8.46
CA ALA A 171 -1.78 4.03 9.35
C ALA A 171 -2.15 3.35 10.67
N LEU A 172 -2.52 2.06 10.61
CA LEU A 172 -2.90 1.26 11.78
C LEU A 172 -1.70 0.94 12.68
N PHE A 173 -0.55 0.56 12.11
CA PHE A 173 0.46 -0.23 12.82
C PHE A 173 1.86 0.38 12.90
N ALA A 174 2.19 1.38 12.08
CA ALA A 174 3.49 2.06 12.07
C ALA A 174 3.38 3.46 12.68
N GLU A 175 4.36 3.83 13.50
CA GLU A 175 4.50 5.21 13.99
C GLU A 175 4.92 6.14 12.84
N GLU A 176 4.55 7.41 12.89
CA GLU A 176 4.89 8.39 11.85
C GLU A 176 6.41 8.46 11.60
N ARG A 177 7.23 8.43 12.66
CA ARG A 177 8.69 8.42 12.57
C ARG A 177 9.28 7.18 11.91
N GLU A 178 8.51 6.09 11.81
CA GLU A 178 8.94 4.84 11.17
C GLU A 178 8.62 4.84 9.66
N VAL A 179 8.03 5.92 9.14
CA VAL A 179 7.68 6.08 7.73
C VAL A 179 8.51 7.20 7.11
N LEU A 180 9.32 6.85 6.13
CA LEU A 180 10.10 7.80 5.33
C LEU A 180 9.38 8.07 4.02
N HIS A 181 9.42 9.31 3.53
CA HIS A 181 8.82 9.66 2.25
C HIS A 181 9.87 10.03 1.22
N ARG A 182 9.77 9.48 0.01
CA ARG A 182 10.66 9.77 -1.12
C ARG A 182 10.87 11.26 -1.35
N SER A 183 9.80 12.05 -1.22
CA SER A 183 9.81 13.50 -1.40
C SER A 183 10.67 14.23 -0.37
N GLN A 184 10.78 13.74 0.87
CA GLN A 184 11.63 14.33 1.92
C GLN A 184 13.12 14.24 1.57
N TYR A 185 13.50 13.27 0.74
CA TYR A 185 14.87 13.05 0.28
C TYR A 185 15.15 13.63 -1.11
N ASN A 186 14.18 14.30 -1.74
CA ASN A 186 14.28 14.85 -3.10
C ASN A 186 14.71 13.80 -4.16
N LEU A 187 14.27 12.55 -3.98
CA LEU A 187 14.66 11.43 -4.85
C LEU A 187 13.76 11.36 -6.08
N SER A 188 14.24 11.83 -7.23
CA SER A 188 13.47 11.88 -8.47
C SER A 188 13.13 10.48 -9.01
N TYR A 189 11.85 10.24 -9.24
CA TYR A 189 11.29 8.96 -9.68
C TYR A 189 10.22 9.16 -10.74
N CYS A 190 10.03 8.18 -11.61
CA CYS A 190 9.01 8.19 -12.64
C CYS A 190 8.47 6.78 -12.91
N HIS A 191 7.21 6.68 -13.33
CA HIS A 191 6.55 5.43 -13.72
C HIS A 191 5.79 5.64 -15.04
N ARG A 192 6.02 4.75 -16.03
CA ARG A 192 5.53 4.79 -17.43
C ARG A 192 6.06 5.88 -18.36
N LYS A 193 5.78 7.16 -18.12
CA LYS A 193 6.17 8.24 -19.04
C LYS A 193 6.97 9.33 -18.33
N CYS A 194 8.26 9.38 -18.62
CA CYS A 194 9.17 10.41 -18.14
C CYS A 194 9.33 11.45 -19.25
N GLY A 195 8.72 12.61 -19.06
CA GLY A 195 8.95 13.77 -19.91
C GLY A 195 10.19 14.52 -19.44
N LEU A 196 11.02 14.92 -20.40
CA LEU A 196 12.07 15.96 -20.29
C LEU A 196 11.67 17.12 -19.35
N PRO A 197 12.65 17.80 -18.71
CA PRO A 197 12.43 18.64 -17.54
C PRO A 197 11.34 19.67 -17.77
N THR A 198 10.21 19.47 -17.10
CA THR A 198 9.17 20.48 -16.99
C THR A 198 9.47 21.27 -15.72
N SER A 199 10.26 22.34 -15.87
CA SER A 199 10.14 23.47 -14.95
C SER A 199 8.64 23.75 -14.78
N LEU A 200 8.17 23.83 -13.54
CA LEU A 200 6.77 24.03 -13.11
C LEU A 200 5.91 22.76 -12.98
N LYS A 201 5.93 22.12 -11.80
CA LYS A 201 4.69 21.66 -11.14
C LYS A 201 4.75 21.85 -9.61
N VAL A 202 3.93 22.83 -9.19
CA VAL A 202 3.27 23.01 -7.89
C VAL A 202 4.14 23.44 -6.69
N LYS A 203 4.22 24.77 -6.53
CA LYS A 203 4.38 25.44 -5.22
C LYS A 203 3.28 24.93 -4.27
N LEU A 204 3.69 24.51 -3.08
CA LEU A 204 2.83 24.44 -1.89
C LEU A 204 2.14 25.81 -1.71
N LYS A 205 0.87 25.90 -2.11
CA LYS A 205 0.03 27.04 -1.76
C LYS A 205 -0.33 26.91 -0.28
N GLN A 206 0.39 27.68 0.51
CA GLN A 206 -0.04 28.39 1.70
C GLN A 206 -1.56 28.36 1.93
N TYR A 207 -1.97 27.81 3.07
CA TYR A 207 -3.15 28.27 3.81
C TYR A 207 -2.75 28.42 5.28
N VAL A 208 -2.07 29.53 5.56
CA VAL A 208 -2.30 30.32 6.77
C VAL A 208 -3.11 31.52 6.29
N GLN A 209 -4.40 31.51 6.60
CA GLN A 209 -5.19 32.69 6.93
C GLN A 209 -6.14 32.28 8.04
#